data_AF-A0ABD5S5W1-F1
#
_entry.id   AF-A0ABD5S5W1-F1
#
_cell.length_a   1.000
_cell.length_b   1.000
_cell.length_c   1.000
_cell.angle_alpha   90.00
_cell.angle_beta   90.00
_cell.angle_gamma   90.00
#
_symmetry.space_group_name_H-M   'P 1'
#
loop_
_entity.id
_entity.type
_entity.pdbx_description
1 polymer ?
#
loop_
_entity_poly.entity_id
_entity_poly.type
_entity_poly.pdbx_seq_one_letter_code
_entity_poly.pdbx_strand_id
1 'polypeptide(L)'
;MKTVLIGVGQAGGKLATEIANFDADMEFGAVTGALAVNSAKTDLRSLPLDTVLVGQDRVNGHGVGGDNELGAEVMQSDKHEVLDALDGRITSEAEA
;
A
#
# COMPACT_ATOMS: atom_id res chain seq x y z
N MET A 1 -17.23 -5.35 10.27
CA MET A 1 -16.80 -5.05 8.89
C MET A 1 -15.38 -5.55 8.77
N LYS A 2 -15.10 -6.39 7.78
CA LYS A 2 -13.74 -6.81 7.45
C LYS A 2 -13.23 -5.97 6.28
N THR A 3 -11.94 -5.66 6.23
CA THR A 3 -11.37 -4.77 5.22
C THR A 3 -9.92 -5.11 4.89
N VAL A 4 -9.51 -4.71 3.68
CA VAL A 4 -8.11 -4.70 3.25
C VAL A 4 -7.64 -3.25 3.16
N LEU A 5 -6.47 -2.97 3.74
CA LEU A 5 -5.88 -1.63 3.73
C LEU A 5 -4.87 -1.49 2.59
N ILE A 6 -4.99 -0.41 1.82
CA ILE A 6 -4.00 -0.03 0.80
C ILE A 6 -3.47 1.36 1.15
N GLY A 7 -2.29 1.40 1.75
CA GLY A 7 -1.60 2.63 2.09
C GLY A 7 -0.83 3.18 0.89
N VAL A 8 -1.31 4.26 0.28
CA VAL A 8 -0.63 4.90 -0.87
C VAL A 8 0.25 6.06 -0.40
N GLY A 9 1.50 6.06 -0.85
CA GLY A 9 2.51 7.05 -0.47
C GLY A 9 2.99 6.91 0.97
N GLN A 10 3.87 7.81 1.41
CA GLN A 10 4.51 7.73 2.71
C GLN A 10 3.51 7.80 3.87
N ALA A 11 2.58 8.75 3.82
CA ALA A 11 1.58 8.94 4.86
C ALA A 11 0.58 7.77 4.89
N GLY A 12 0.11 7.33 3.72
CA GLY A 12 -0.82 6.21 3.61
C GLY A 12 -0.21 4.91 4.16
N GLY A 13 1.05 4.61 3.83
CA GLY A 13 1.73 3.42 4.36
C GLY A 13 1.89 3.42 5.88
N LYS A 14 2.26 4.57 6.47
CA LYS A 14 2.33 4.72 7.94
C LYS A 14 0.95 4.58 8.59
N LEU A 15 -0.07 5.23 8.05
CA LEU A 15 -1.42 5.16 8.61
C LEU A 15 -2.00 3.74 8.51
N ALA A 16 -1.82 3.07 7.37
CA ALA A 16 -2.25 1.67 7.20
C ALA A 16 -1.55 0.74 8.21
N THR A 17 -0.26 1.00 8.49
CA THR A 17 0.50 0.26 9.51
C THR A 17 -0.11 0.44 10.89
N GLU A 18 -0.36 1.68 11.32
CA GLU A 18 -0.92 1.94 12.65
C GLU A 18 -2.32 1.35 12.82
N ILE A 19 -3.17 1.41 11.79
CA ILE A 19 -4.51 0.81 11.83
C ILE A 19 -4.42 -0.72 11.92
N ALA A 20 -3.55 -1.35 11.13
CA ALA A 20 -3.36 -2.81 11.16
C ALA A 20 -2.81 -3.28 12.51
N ASN A 21 -1.83 -2.56 13.07
CA ASN A 21 -1.28 -2.86 14.39
C ASN A 21 -2.34 -2.72 15.48
N PHE A 22 -3.13 -1.64 15.44
CA PHE A 22 -4.20 -1.43 16.41
C PHE A 22 -5.27 -2.54 16.34
N ASP A 23 -5.68 -2.96 15.14
CA ASP A 23 -6.64 -4.07 14.97
C ASP A 23 -6.09 -5.40 15.54
N ALA A 24 -4.80 -5.67 15.33
CA ALA A 24 -4.12 -6.85 15.83
C ALA A 24 -3.97 -6.82 17.36
N ASP A 25 -3.50 -5.71 17.93
CA ASP A 25 -3.30 -5.52 19.37
C ASP A 25 -4.61 -5.62 20.15
N MET A 26 -5.72 -5.19 19.55
CA MET A 26 -7.05 -5.24 20.13
C MET A 26 -7.81 -6.53 19.81
N GLU A 27 -7.22 -7.44 19.02
CA GLU A 27 -7.80 -8.71 18.59
C GLU A 27 -9.18 -8.57 17.92
N PHE A 28 -9.43 -7.47 17.23
CA PHE A 28 -10.71 -7.23 16.55
C PHE A 28 -10.87 -8.07 15.29
N GLY A 29 -9.78 -8.32 14.57
CA GLY A 29 -9.79 -9.10 13.32
C GLY A 29 -10.57 -8.44 12.20
N ALA A 30 -10.66 -7.11 12.18
CA ALA A 30 -11.31 -6.34 11.12
C ALA A 30 -10.39 -6.13 9.92
N VAL A 31 -9.07 -6.07 10.11
CA VAL A 31 -8.10 -5.91 9.02
C VAL A 31 -7.63 -7.28 8.55
N THR A 32 -8.14 -7.72 7.39
CA THR A 32 -7.82 -9.04 6.82
C THR A 32 -6.58 -9.04 5.94
N GLY A 33 -6.07 -7.84 5.60
CA GLY A 33 -4.82 -7.67 4.87
C GLY A 33 -4.42 -6.20 4.78
N ALA A 34 -3.13 -5.93 4.63
CA ALA A 34 -2.60 -4.59 4.45
C ALA A 34 -1.47 -4.59 3.41
N LEU A 35 -1.42 -3.55 2.58
CA LEU A 35 -0.41 -3.35 1.54
C LEU A 35 0.02 -1.88 1.51
N ALA A 36 1.31 -1.61 1.40
CA ALA A 36 1.80 -0.26 1.17
C ALA A 36 2.34 -0.10 -0.25
N VAL A 37 1.91 0.94 -0.96
CA VAL A 37 2.34 1.25 -2.32
C VAL A 37 3.00 2.63 -2.32
N ASN A 38 4.22 2.73 -2.83
CA ASN A 38 4.93 4.01 -2.91
C ASN A 38 5.95 3.98 -4.06
N SER A 39 6.37 5.15 -4.53
CA SER A 39 7.45 5.31 -5.50
C SER A 39 8.81 5.61 -4.86
N ALA A 40 8.84 5.79 -3.53
CA ALA A 40 10.05 5.95 -2.75
C ALA A 40 10.41 4.65 -2.01
N LYS A 41 11.50 3.99 -2.43
CA LYS A 41 11.96 2.72 -1.86
C LYS A 41 12.32 2.83 -0.38
N THR A 42 12.87 3.97 0.04
CA THR A 42 13.25 4.22 1.44
C THR A 42 12.04 4.24 2.36
N ASP A 43 10.90 4.78 1.91
CA ASP A 43 9.68 4.83 2.70
C ASP A 43 9.06 3.44 2.90
N LEU A 44 9.19 2.54 1.92
CA LEU A 44 8.64 1.18 2.02
C LEU A 44 9.45 0.28 2.96
N ARG A 45 10.78 0.40 2.96
CA ARG A 45 11.66 -0.45 3.78
C ARG A 45 11.45 -0.35 5.28
N SER A 46 10.86 0.73 5.77
CA SER A 46 10.60 0.95 7.19
C SER A 46 9.25 0.41 7.67
N LEU A 47 8.38 -0.03 6.75
CA LEU A 47 7.03 -0.48 7.09
C LEU A 47 7.01 -1.99 7.35
N PRO A 48 6.36 -2.47 8.42
CA PRO A 48 6.17 -3.89 8.71
C PRO A 48 4.96 -4.47 7.93
N LEU A 49 4.74 -3.98 6.70
CA LEU A 49 3.68 -4.42 5.81
C LEU A 49 4.29 -5.04 4.56
N ASP A 50 3.50 -5.78 3.80
CA ASP A 50 3.88 -6.05 2.41
C ASP A 50 3.89 -4.76 1.60
N THR A 51 4.79 -4.70 0.62
CA THR A 51 5.06 -3.46 -0.11
C THR A 51 5.16 -3.68 -1.61
N VAL A 52 4.71 -2.68 -2.37
CA VAL A 52 4.89 -2.58 -3.83
C VAL A 52 5.56 -1.26 -4.14
N LEU A 53 6.69 -1.34 -4.84
CA LEU A 53 7.38 -0.17 -5.39
C LEU A 53 6.86 0.07 -6.81
N VAL A 54 6.46 1.31 -7.09
CA VAL A 54 5.99 1.75 -8.42
C VAL A 54 6.85 2.89 -8.97
N GLY A 55 6.93 3.03 -10.29
CA GLY A 55 7.61 4.10 -11.01
C GLY A 55 9.12 3.96 -11.05
N GLN A 56 9.65 2.75 -10.95
CA GLN A 56 11.09 2.47 -10.99
C GLN A 56 11.72 3.06 -12.27
N ASP A 57 11.04 2.94 -13.39
CA ASP A 57 11.44 3.43 -14.71
C ASP A 57 11.39 4.97 -14.83
N ARG A 58 10.53 5.64 -14.05
CA ARG A 58 10.34 7.11 -14.07
C ARG A 58 11.16 7.86 -13.01
N VAL A 59 11.23 7.34 -11.79
CA VAL A 59 11.81 8.04 -10.62
C VAL A 59 12.88 7.25 -9.88
N ASN A 60 13.26 6.06 -10.37
CA ASN A 60 14.35 5.24 -9.82
C ASN A 60 14.24 5.02 -8.31
N GLY A 61 13.01 4.85 -7.79
CA GLY A 61 12.75 4.61 -6.38
C GLY A 61 12.98 5.78 -5.42
N HIS A 62 13.10 7.03 -5.89
CA HIS A 62 13.29 8.22 -5.05
C HIS A 62 11.99 8.96 -4.69
N GLY A 63 10.87 8.54 -5.29
CA GLY A 63 9.58 9.22 -5.15
C GLY A 63 9.35 10.33 -6.18
N VAL A 64 8.10 10.75 -6.30
CA VAL A 64 7.67 11.81 -7.25
C VAL A 64 7.83 13.24 -6.70
N GLY A 65 8.34 13.40 -5.47
CA GLY A 65 8.66 14.72 -4.91
C GLY A 65 7.46 15.66 -4.69
N GLY A 66 6.24 15.13 -4.59
CA GLY A 66 5.01 15.92 -4.46
C GLY A 66 4.38 16.34 -5.79
N ASP A 67 4.92 15.88 -6.92
CA ASP A 67 4.27 16.01 -8.21
C ASP A 67 3.09 15.03 -8.31
N ASN A 68 1.88 15.57 -8.24
CA ASN A 68 0.64 14.78 -8.26
C ASN A 68 0.37 14.17 -9.64
N GLU A 69 0.72 14.86 -10.72
CA GLU A 69 0.48 14.37 -12.08
C GLU A 69 1.41 13.19 -12.38
N LEU A 70 2.70 13.34 -12.05
CA LEU A 70 3.66 12.24 -12.15
C LEU A 70 3.28 11.07 -11.24
N GLY A 71 2.79 11.34 -10.03
CA GLY A 71 2.27 10.31 -9.12
C GLY A 71 1.13 9.50 -9.73
N ALA A 72 0.19 10.18 -10.39
CA ALA A 72 -0.92 9.52 -11.09
C ALA A 72 -0.43 8.71 -12.30
N GLU A 73 0.49 9.25 -13.11
CA GLU A 73 1.07 8.54 -14.26
C GLU A 73 1.80 7.26 -13.85
N VAL A 74 2.61 7.34 -12.79
CA VAL A 74 3.35 6.19 -12.26
C VAL A 74 2.39 5.10 -11.79
N MET A 75 1.38 5.46 -10.98
CA MET A 75 0.37 4.49 -10.51
C MET A 75 -0.40 3.88 -11.69
N GLN A 76 -0.76 4.68 -12.69
CA GLN A 76 -1.49 4.19 -13.85
C GLN A 76 -0.68 3.20 -14.69
N SER A 77 0.64 3.44 -14.82
CA SER A 77 1.55 2.58 -15.57
C SER A 77 1.74 1.23 -14.87
N ASP A 78 1.86 1.25 -13.55
CA ASP A 78 2.22 0.07 -12.75
C ASP A 78 1.02 -0.54 -12.02
N LYS A 79 -0.21 -0.15 -12.39
CA LYS A 79 -1.44 -0.62 -11.72
C LYS A 79 -1.56 -2.15 -11.68
N HIS A 80 -1.03 -2.85 -12.68
CA HIS A 80 -1.10 -4.31 -12.72
C HIS A 80 -0.21 -4.91 -11.62
N GLU A 81 0.98 -4.37 -11.36
CA GLU A 81 1.83 -4.82 -10.25
C GLU A 81 1.14 -4.62 -8.90
N VAL A 82 0.41 -3.52 -8.75
CA VAL A 82 -0.38 -3.25 -7.53
C VAL A 82 -1.55 -4.24 -7.41
N LEU A 83 -2.29 -4.49 -8.48
CA LEU A 83 -3.42 -5.42 -8.47
C LEU A 83 -2.97 -6.86 -8.23
N ASP A 84 -1.90 -7.30 -8.88
CA ASP A 84 -1.31 -8.64 -8.70
C ASP A 84 -0.84 -8.86 -7.25
N ALA A 85 -0.35 -7.81 -6.58
CA ALA A 85 0.01 -7.89 -5.17
C ALA A 85 -1.19 -7.97 -4.22
N LEU A 86 -2.37 -7.52 -4.67
CA LEU A 86 -3.63 -7.60 -3.93
C LEU A 86 -4.35 -8.94 -4.14
N ASP A 87 -4.04 -9.66 -5.22
CA ASP A 87 -4.59 -10.97 -5.49
C ASP A 87 -4.30 -11.93 -4.30
N GLY A 88 -5.35 -12.60 -3.85
CA GLY A 88 -5.32 -13.47 -2.67
C GLY A 88 -5.41 -12.77 -1.31
N ARG A 89 -5.34 -11.43 -1.26
CA ARG A 89 -5.59 -10.64 -0.02
C ARG A 89 -7.02 -10.15 0.07
N ILE A 90 -7.59 -9.77 -1.07
CA ILE A 90 -9.02 -9.44 -1.17
C ILE A 90 -9.77 -10.76 -1.23
N THR A 91 -10.27 -11.20 -0.08
CA THR A 91 -11.06 -12.43 0.04
C THR A 91 -12.54 -12.10 0.07
N SER A 92 -13.39 -13.12 -0.12
CA SER A 92 -14.85 -12.98 0.01
C SER A 92 -15.29 -12.47 1.39
N GLU A 93 -14.43 -12.55 2.40
CA GLU A 93 -14.73 -12.04 3.74
C GLU A 93 -14.72 -10.50 3.81
N ALA A 94 -14.00 -9.83 2.90
CA ALA A 94 -13.95 -8.37 2.83
C ALA A 94 -15.18 -7.75 2.16
N GLU A 95 -16.04 -8.56 1.51
CA GLU A 95 -17.28 -8.12 0.85
C GLU A 95 -18.55 -8.34 1.70
N ALA A 96 -18.41 -8.95 2.89
CA ALA A 96 -19.51 -9.33 3.78
C ALA A 96 -19.82 -8.27 4.86
#